data_AF-L1LFU9-F1
#
_entry.id   AF-L1LFU9-F1
#
_cell.length_a   1.000
_cell.length_b   1.000
_cell.length_c   1.000
_cell.angle_alpha   90.00
_cell.angle_beta   90.00
_cell.angle_gamma   90.00
#
_symmetry.space_group_name_H-M   'P 1'
#
loop_
_entity.id
_entity.type
_entity.pdbx_description
1 polymer ?
#
loop_
_entity_poly.entity_id
_entity_poly.type
_entity_poly.pdbx_seq_one_letter_code
_entity_poly.pdbx_strand_id
1 'polypeptide(L)'
;MTLGRTLNRRIICRYAEAYLEKPADSSKRCVTTLARQQHDDFTSQRASEPAVVASNRIFSRNYGNLGKDWLPVRNQYTKYRITKPWTADSTYDDIFLAEPSKEDFYPISKEMPVFLKFLNLLTTAQNRKEAFIDFVKRCENGLVVEKDVYITKDELIQCMWTNGYSESEINAFRFAFPNDYKFHYPELSVLFEIDEEDCYKYCIKERASNPEELVELKLKKPTNLVSSYGLVFVGCWFGLSNAVLGNAWFFAKTLPFGAVFYMLAAYFQKWVKEYMWKEENALIEKVKQEKDYCETAIYNQLKKYLEDSKCNEYVENFKSEVIKRMDEYRRALLLKMKVDATKMMNDKLSSIALQENAIANSLERNIVTEMVKLFTQVFATSDKMKDDAVLSAIDEIKGDYHKEKDPLYKFFFDSLGEFQKKKSTNAIVKRCNDVFDKKEKEFLDMYTIRPNEYDEVSSLAKLCKSESGFDLEKLDSQQFDRLNTLFDSFNERMGYFVPALPEVAGAYPDPFVDQQV
;
A
#
# COMPACT_ATOMS: atom_id res chain seq x y z
N MET A 1 -12.93 15.19 -27.28
CA MET A 1 -13.15 14.94 -25.84
C MET A 1 -12.49 16.05 -25.01
N THR A 2 -13.08 17.24 -25.06
CA THR A 2 -12.48 18.50 -24.57
C THR A 2 -13.47 19.22 -23.66
N LEU A 3 -13.76 18.61 -22.50
CA LEU A 3 -14.59 19.25 -21.47
C LEU A 3 -14.25 18.85 -20.02
N GLY A 4 -13.13 18.15 -19.79
CA GLY A 4 -12.76 17.64 -18.46
C GLY A 4 -11.66 18.39 -17.70
N ARG A 5 -11.04 19.45 -18.26
CA ARG A 5 -9.81 20.04 -17.68
C ARG A 5 -9.97 21.41 -17.01
N THR A 6 -11.14 22.04 -17.07
CA THR A 6 -11.36 23.37 -16.48
C THR A 6 -11.91 23.36 -15.06
N LEU A 7 -12.43 22.23 -14.54
CA LEU A 7 -12.98 22.17 -13.19
C LEU A 7 -11.91 21.95 -12.09
N ASN A 8 -10.78 21.32 -12.42
CA ASN A 8 -9.80 20.89 -11.41
C ASN A 8 -8.83 21.99 -10.93
N ARG A 9 -8.73 23.14 -11.62
CA ARG A 9 -7.87 24.25 -11.19
C ARG A 9 -8.52 25.16 -10.14
N ARG A 10 -9.85 25.19 -10.03
CA ARG A 10 -10.54 26.07 -9.05
C ARG A 10 -10.66 25.46 -7.65
N ILE A 11 -10.61 24.14 -7.52
CA ILE A 11 -10.75 23.45 -6.23
C ILE A 11 -9.41 23.46 -5.47
N ILE A 12 -8.28 23.32 -6.18
CA ILE A 12 -6.93 23.30 -5.57
C ILE A 12 -6.55 24.69 -5.00
N CYS A 13 -6.97 25.79 -5.62
CA CYS A 13 -6.67 27.13 -5.10
C CYS A 13 -7.48 27.54 -3.86
N ARG A 14 -8.68 26.95 -3.62
CA ARG A 14 -9.49 27.29 -2.43
C ARG A 14 -9.09 26.53 -1.17
N TYR A 15 -8.41 25.39 -1.29
CA TYR A 15 -7.92 24.64 -0.13
C TYR A 15 -6.60 25.18 0.45
N ALA A 16 -5.83 25.95 -0.33
CA ALA A 16 -4.57 26.54 0.12
C ALA A 16 -4.76 27.81 0.99
N GLU A 17 -5.89 28.51 0.89
CA GLU A 17 -6.17 29.73 1.67
C GLU A 17 -6.77 29.45 3.05
N ALA A 18 -7.18 28.21 3.36
CA ALA A 18 -7.88 27.87 4.59
C ALA A 18 -7.00 27.34 5.73
N TYR A 19 -5.70 27.09 5.51
CA TYR A 19 -4.83 26.38 6.48
C TYR A 19 -3.60 27.17 6.98
N LEU A 20 -3.57 28.49 6.80
CA LEU A 20 -2.57 29.35 7.45
C LEU A 20 -3.16 30.03 8.70
N GLU A 21 -3.49 29.23 9.71
CA GLU A 21 -3.59 29.73 11.09
C GLU A 21 -2.20 29.88 11.70
N LYS A 22 -1.94 31.09 12.20
CA LYS A 22 -0.69 31.55 12.83
C LYS A 22 -0.28 30.68 14.03
N PRO A 23 1.01 30.75 14.39
CA PRO A 23 1.33 31.15 15.75
C PRO A 23 2.23 32.39 15.82
N ALA A 24 2.10 33.07 16.95
CA ALA A 24 2.58 34.40 17.25
C ALA A 24 4.04 34.47 17.71
N ASP A 25 4.64 35.63 17.42
CA ASP A 25 5.70 36.35 18.12
C ASP A 25 6.98 35.63 18.62
N SER A 26 8.10 36.02 18.01
CA SER A 26 9.23 36.57 18.80
C SER A 26 10.03 37.59 17.98
N SER A 27 9.98 38.84 18.44
CA SER A 27 10.64 40.04 17.91
C SER A 27 12.14 39.90 17.61
N LYS A 28 12.61 40.50 16.50
CA LYS A 28 13.42 41.75 16.49
C LYS A 28 14.00 42.08 15.11
N ARG A 29 13.64 43.27 14.64
CA ARG A 29 14.38 44.20 13.75
C ARG A 29 14.73 43.72 12.33
N CYS A 30 13.90 44.11 11.37
CA CYS A 30 14.41 44.61 10.10
C CYS A 30 13.71 45.94 9.78
N VAL A 31 14.49 47.02 9.88
CA VAL A 31 14.11 48.38 9.53
C VAL A 31 14.39 48.55 8.04
N THR A 32 13.46 49.22 7.34
CA THR A 32 13.62 49.89 6.04
C THR A 32 13.85 49.04 4.78
N THR A 33 12.75 48.75 4.06
CA THR A 33 12.64 49.02 2.61
C THR A 33 11.18 49.06 2.13
N LEU A 34 10.35 49.90 2.79
CA LEU A 34 9.09 50.40 2.25
C LEU A 34 9.34 51.79 1.68
N ALA A 35 9.98 51.84 0.51
CA ALA A 35 10.20 53.08 -0.25
C ALA A 35 10.48 52.76 -1.73
N ARG A 36 9.46 52.24 -2.44
CA ARG A 36 9.41 52.27 -3.92
C ARG A 36 8.03 51.91 -4.48
N GLN A 37 6.98 52.41 -3.85
CA GLN A 37 5.59 52.26 -4.33
C GLN A 37 4.81 53.59 -4.35
N GLN A 38 5.53 54.71 -4.45
CA GLN A 38 4.95 56.03 -4.67
C GLN A 38 5.81 56.77 -5.70
N HIS A 39 5.57 56.51 -6.99
CA HIS A 39 5.97 57.45 -8.04
C HIS A 39 5.18 57.32 -9.36
N ASP A 40 3.97 56.74 -9.36
CA ASP A 40 3.16 56.57 -10.58
C ASP A 40 1.80 57.30 -10.57
N ASP A 41 1.62 58.31 -9.71
CA ASP A 41 0.39 59.12 -9.67
C ASP A 41 0.69 60.62 -9.72
N PHE A 42 1.38 61.11 -10.77
CA PHE A 42 1.37 62.54 -11.11
C PHE A 42 1.84 62.75 -12.55
N THR A 43 0.96 62.55 -13.53
CA THR A 43 0.95 63.24 -14.83
C THR A 43 -0.29 62.85 -15.65
N SER A 44 -1.47 63.17 -15.11
CA SER A 44 -2.71 63.30 -15.90
C SER A 44 -3.12 64.76 -15.85
N GLN A 45 -2.60 65.58 -16.77
CA GLN A 45 -3.22 66.84 -17.25
C GLN A 45 -2.29 67.53 -18.25
N ARG A 46 -2.52 67.29 -19.55
CA ARG A 46 -2.53 68.29 -20.63
C ARG A 46 -2.74 67.59 -21.97
N ALA A 47 -3.97 67.65 -22.45
CA ALA A 47 -4.29 67.43 -23.85
C ALA A 47 -4.26 68.80 -24.56
N SER A 48 -3.41 68.96 -25.57
CA SER A 48 -3.61 69.84 -26.72
C SER A 48 -2.48 69.67 -27.74
N GLU A 49 -2.88 69.39 -28.99
CA GLU A 49 -2.14 69.42 -30.27
C GLU A 49 -1.58 68.09 -30.84
N PRO A 50 -1.90 67.74 -32.11
CA PRO A 50 -1.48 66.49 -32.73
C PRO A 50 -0.14 66.66 -33.45
N ALA A 51 0.95 66.26 -32.80
CA ALA A 51 2.19 65.98 -33.50
C ALA A 51 2.09 64.58 -34.13
N VAL A 52 2.33 64.50 -35.44
CA VAL A 52 2.46 63.25 -36.20
C VAL A 52 3.64 62.45 -35.63
N VAL A 53 3.35 61.54 -34.69
CA VAL A 53 4.35 60.58 -34.20
C VAL A 53 4.29 59.36 -35.10
N ALA A 54 5.21 59.31 -36.07
CA ALA A 54 5.57 58.10 -36.76
C ALA A 54 5.95 57.03 -35.71
N SER A 55 5.11 56.01 -35.58
CA SER A 55 5.33 54.88 -34.69
C SER A 55 6.44 53.98 -35.25
N ASN A 56 7.69 54.41 -35.14
CA ASN A 56 8.83 53.51 -35.21
C ASN A 56 8.85 52.70 -33.91
N ARG A 57 8.11 51.58 -33.89
CA ARG A 57 8.31 50.54 -32.89
C ARG A 57 9.73 50.01 -33.10
N ILE A 58 10.66 50.44 -32.24
CA ILE A 58 11.94 49.77 -32.09
C ILE A 58 11.60 48.38 -31.55
N PHE A 59 11.54 47.38 -32.44
CA PHE A 59 11.43 45.98 -32.06
C PHE A 59 12.74 45.61 -31.36
N SER A 60 12.79 45.72 -30.04
CA SER A 60 13.88 45.13 -29.25
C SER A 60 13.75 43.61 -29.37
N ARG A 61 14.68 42.98 -30.07
CA ARG A 61 14.76 41.52 -30.18
C ARG A 61 15.20 40.96 -28.83
N ASN A 62 14.32 40.17 -28.20
CA ASN A 62 14.59 39.54 -26.91
C ASN A 62 14.61 38.02 -27.10
N TYR A 63 15.79 37.41 -26.93
CA TYR A 63 15.96 35.97 -26.90
C TYR A 63 15.79 35.45 -25.47
N GLY A 64 15.01 34.38 -25.30
CA GLY A 64 14.90 33.68 -24.02
C GLY A 64 16.00 32.63 -23.87
N ASN A 65 16.50 32.43 -22.65
CA ASN A 65 17.33 31.27 -22.35
C ASN A 65 16.41 30.04 -22.19
N LEU A 66 16.57 29.04 -23.07
CA LEU A 66 15.68 27.88 -23.18
C LEU A 66 16.22 26.62 -22.48
N GLY A 67 17.44 26.67 -21.93
CA GLY A 67 18.06 25.53 -21.26
C GLY A 67 17.23 25.00 -20.09
N LYS A 68 17.19 23.66 -19.95
CA LYS A 68 16.48 22.96 -18.86
C LYS A 68 17.35 22.84 -17.59
N ASP A 69 18.65 23.11 -17.72
CA ASP A 69 19.62 22.95 -16.65
C ASP A 69 19.59 24.13 -15.66
N TRP A 70 19.76 23.80 -14.38
CA TRP A 70 19.77 24.78 -13.29
C TRP A 70 21.09 25.54 -13.19
N LEU A 71 22.20 24.89 -13.55
CA LEU A 71 23.52 25.45 -13.37
C LEU A 71 23.97 26.17 -14.64
N PRO A 72 24.35 27.46 -14.56
CA PRO A 72 24.84 28.17 -15.72
C PRO A 72 26.20 27.60 -16.14
N VAL A 73 26.29 27.12 -17.38
CA VAL A 73 27.57 26.73 -17.97
C VAL A 73 28.33 28.01 -18.36
N ARG A 74 29.53 28.20 -17.80
CA ARG A 74 30.37 29.36 -18.07
C ARG A 74 31.60 28.92 -18.86
N ASN A 75 31.77 29.50 -20.05
CA ASN A 75 32.88 29.14 -20.94
C ASN A 75 34.04 30.15 -20.84
N GLN A 76 35.27 29.65 -21.01
CA GLN A 76 36.46 30.46 -21.22
C GLN A 76 36.83 30.42 -22.70
N TYR A 77 37.00 31.60 -23.31
CA TYR A 77 37.42 31.69 -24.71
C TYR A 77 38.88 31.26 -24.87
N THR A 78 39.20 30.79 -26.07
CA THR A 78 40.59 30.55 -26.48
C THR A 78 40.98 31.53 -27.58
N LYS A 79 42.28 31.56 -27.92
CA LYS A 79 42.77 32.33 -29.07
C LYS A 79 42.47 31.66 -30.43
N TYR A 80 41.95 30.43 -30.42
CA TYR A 80 41.68 29.65 -31.62
C TYR A 80 40.23 29.82 -32.05
N ARG A 81 40.00 29.85 -33.37
CA ARG A 81 38.65 29.85 -33.94
C ARG A 81 38.13 28.43 -34.07
N ILE A 82 36.82 28.28 -34.07
CA ILE A 82 36.16 27.02 -34.36
C ILE A 82 36.47 26.64 -35.81
N THR A 83 36.96 25.42 -36.03
CA THR A 83 37.20 24.86 -37.36
C THR A 83 36.27 23.68 -37.59
N LYS A 84 35.75 23.58 -38.81
CA LYS A 84 34.85 22.52 -39.27
C LYS A 84 35.37 21.96 -40.60
N PRO A 85 34.94 20.77 -41.02
CA PRO A 85 35.34 20.20 -42.31
C PRO A 85 35.04 21.16 -43.47
N TRP A 86 35.91 21.16 -44.48
CA TRP A 86 35.75 22.00 -45.66
C TRP A 86 34.57 21.52 -46.51
N THR A 87 33.72 22.47 -46.91
CA THR A 87 32.59 22.29 -47.82
C THR A 87 32.55 23.45 -48.81
N ALA A 88 32.19 23.19 -50.07
CA ALA A 88 32.14 24.24 -51.09
C ALA A 88 30.86 25.09 -51.02
N ASP A 89 29.77 24.48 -50.56
CA ASP A 89 28.40 25.00 -50.69
C ASP A 89 27.75 25.37 -49.34
N SER A 90 28.47 25.20 -48.22
CA SER A 90 27.93 25.44 -46.88
C SER A 90 28.88 26.22 -45.96
N THR A 91 28.30 26.80 -44.92
CA THR A 91 29.00 27.56 -43.87
C THR A 91 28.40 27.26 -42.52
N TYR A 92 29.23 27.27 -41.47
CA TYR A 92 28.76 27.10 -40.10
C TYR A 92 28.59 28.45 -39.42
N ASP A 93 27.43 28.65 -38.80
CA ASP A 93 27.13 29.87 -38.04
C ASP A 93 26.28 29.55 -36.80
N ASP A 94 26.15 30.53 -35.91
CA ASP A 94 25.29 30.45 -34.73
C ASP A 94 23.83 30.70 -35.11
N ILE A 95 22.91 29.90 -34.55
CA ILE A 95 21.48 29.95 -34.92
C ILE A 95 20.80 31.27 -34.53
N PHE A 96 21.22 31.91 -33.43
CA PHE A 96 20.66 33.19 -32.98
C PHE A 96 21.27 34.38 -33.70
N LEU A 97 22.53 34.28 -34.15
CA LEU A 97 23.18 35.32 -34.94
C LEU A 97 22.74 35.32 -36.39
N ALA A 98 22.58 34.13 -36.98
CA ALA A 98 22.22 33.99 -38.39
C ALA A 98 20.72 34.14 -38.67
N GLU A 99 19.86 33.87 -37.67
CA GLU A 99 18.39 33.86 -37.80
C GLU A 99 17.91 33.11 -39.07
N PRO A 100 18.35 31.85 -39.29
CA PRO A 100 18.14 31.17 -40.56
C PRO A 100 16.67 30.84 -40.79
N SER A 101 16.21 31.05 -42.03
CA SER A 101 14.94 30.51 -42.51
C SER A 101 15.11 29.05 -42.95
N LYS A 102 13.99 28.33 -43.14
CA LYS A 102 14.02 26.92 -43.60
C LYS A 102 14.88 26.74 -44.86
N GLU A 103 14.78 27.67 -45.80
CA GLU A 103 15.52 27.62 -47.07
C GLU A 103 17.02 27.88 -46.92
N ASP A 104 17.45 28.49 -45.82
CA ASP A 104 18.85 28.83 -45.56
C ASP A 104 19.63 27.63 -45.02
N PHE A 105 18.96 26.65 -44.41
CA PHE A 105 19.59 25.43 -43.93
C PHE A 105 20.12 24.58 -45.09
N TYR A 106 21.27 23.95 -44.86
CA TYR A 106 21.85 23.05 -45.84
C TYR A 106 21.08 21.71 -45.87
N PRO A 107 20.55 21.27 -47.03
CA PRO A 107 19.87 20.00 -47.15
C PRO A 107 20.86 18.84 -47.28
N ILE A 108 20.54 17.70 -46.67
CA ILE A 108 21.27 16.44 -46.78
C ILE A 108 20.31 15.31 -47.19
N SER A 109 20.81 14.34 -47.97
CA SER A 109 20.09 13.08 -48.19
C SER A 109 20.49 12.08 -47.11
N LYS A 110 19.55 11.70 -46.25
CA LYS A 110 19.75 10.74 -45.16
C LYS A 110 19.27 9.35 -45.56
N GLU A 111 20.11 8.34 -45.36
CA GLU A 111 19.71 6.93 -45.50
C GLU A 111 18.87 6.47 -44.31
N MET A 112 17.78 5.75 -44.58
CA MET A 112 16.76 5.42 -43.57
C MET A 112 16.40 3.93 -43.38
N PRO A 113 17.27 2.94 -43.66
CA PRO A 113 16.87 1.54 -43.58
C PRO A 113 16.47 1.09 -42.17
N VAL A 114 17.15 1.60 -41.13
CA VAL A 114 16.86 1.29 -39.73
C VAL A 114 15.53 1.91 -39.29
N PHE A 115 15.32 3.18 -39.63
CA PHE A 115 14.08 3.89 -39.32
C PHE A 115 12.86 3.26 -40.01
N LEU A 116 12.97 2.92 -41.30
CA LEU A 116 11.86 2.31 -42.04
C LEU A 116 11.48 0.93 -41.46
N LYS A 117 12.43 0.12 -41.01
CA LYS A 117 12.13 -1.14 -40.30
C LYS A 117 11.33 -0.90 -39.03
N PHE A 118 11.74 0.09 -38.24
CA PHE A 118 11.04 0.47 -37.01
C PHE A 118 9.66 1.04 -37.29
N LEU A 119 9.54 1.92 -38.29
CA LEU A 119 8.27 2.49 -38.72
C LEU A 119 7.30 1.43 -39.22
N ASN A 120 7.77 0.42 -39.97
CA ASN A 120 6.94 -0.70 -40.42
C ASN A 120 6.37 -1.50 -39.24
N LEU A 121 7.20 -1.79 -38.22
CA LEU A 121 6.75 -2.45 -37.00
C LEU A 121 5.67 -1.64 -36.29
N LEU A 122 5.90 -0.33 -36.12
CA LEU A 122 5.01 0.56 -35.40
C LEU A 122 3.69 0.81 -36.15
N THR A 123 3.75 1.07 -37.45
CA THR A 123 2.55 1.27 -38.29
C THR A 123 1.74 -0.02 -38.46
N THR A 124 2.39 -1.19 -38.44
CA THR A 124 1.69 -2.49 -38.41
C THR A 124 0.98 -2.69 -37.07
N ALA A 125 1.63 -2.36 -35.95
CA ALA A 125 1.01 -2.44 -34.62
C ALA A 125 -0.16 -1.46 -34.45
N GLN A 126 -0.06 -0.26 -35.05
CA GLN A 126 -1.09 0.80 -35.01
C GLN A 126 -2.13 0.71 -36.13
N ASN A 127 -2.08 -0.31 -36.99
CA ASN A 127 -2.99 -0.53 -38.12
C ASN A 127 -3.08 0.64 -39.13
N ARG A 128 -1.95 1.27 -39.45
CA ARG A 128 -1.86 2.45 -40.35
C ARG A 128 -0.80 2.29 -41.44
N LYS A 129 -0.89 1.19 -42.18
CA LYS A 129 0.09 0.80 -43.22
C LYS A 129 0.22 1.81 -44.36
N GLU A 130 -0.83 2.58 -44.63
CA GLU A 130 -0.84 3.61 -45.69
C GLU A 130 0.22 4.69 -45.44
N ALA A 131 0.34 5.18 -44.20
CA ALA A 131 1.36 6.16 -43.81
C ALA A 131 2.79 5.64 -44.01
N PHE A 132 3.02 4.33 -43.79
CA PHE A 132 4.30 3.71 -44.08
C PHE A 132 4.58 3.67 -45.59
N ILE A 133 3.61 3.26 -46.40
CA ILE A 133 3.76 3.16 -47.85
C ILE A 133 4.06 4.54 -48.45
N ASP A 134 3.32 5.57 -48.03
CA ASP A 134 3.51 6.93 -48.54
C ASP A 134 4.86 7.52 -48.13
N PHE A 135 5.29 7.25 -46.90
CA PHE A 135 6.61 7.69 -46.43
C PHE A 135 7.76 6.93 -47.12
N VAL A 136 7.61 5.63 -47.41
CA VAL A 136 8.60 4.85 -48.15
C VAL A 136 8.75 5.38 -49.58
N LYS A 137 7.65 5.69 -50.28
CA LYS A 137 7.68 6.30 -51.61
C LYS A 137 8.43 7.64 -51.61
N ARG A 138 8.25 8.45 -50.57
CA ARG A 138 8.98 9.72 -50.42
C ARG A 138 10.48 9.53 -50.16
N CYS A 139 10.86 8.42 -49.52
CA CYS A 139 12.23 8.15 -49.07
C CYS A 139 13.03 7.17 -49.95
N GLU A 140 12.52 6.80 -51.13
CA GLU A 140 13.09 5.73 -51.97
C GLU A 140 14.56 5.98 -52.36
N ASN A 141 14.96 7.25 -52.57
CA ASN A 141 16.33 7.65 -52.89
C ASN A 141 17.08 8.32 -51.71
N GLY A 142 16.61 8.05 -50.49
CA GLY A 142 17.02 8.77 -49.28
C GLY A 142 16.12 9.97 -49.00
N LEU A 143 16.00 10.34 -47.72
CA LEU A 143 15.19 11.47 -47.29
C LEU A 143 16.02 12.75 -47.39
N VAL A 144 15.62 13.64 -48.31
CA VAL A 144 16.18 14.99 -48.39
C VAL A 144 15.57 15.84 -47.27
N VAL A 145 16.40 16.27 -46.33
CA VAL A 145 15.99 17.04 -45.15
C VAL A 145 17.07 18.03 -44.73
N GLU A 146 16.69 19.10 -44.04
CA GLU A 146 17.62 20.09 -43.47
C GLU A 146 18.52 19.44 -42.41
N LYS A 147 19.85 19.57 -42.58
CA LYS A 147 20.87 18.80 -41.85
C LYS A 147 20.85 19.01 -40.33
N ASP A 148 20.74 20.25 -39.88
CA ASP A 148 20.82 20.58 -38.45
C ASP A 148 19.44 20.87 -37.83
N VAL A 149 18.38 20.32 -38.42
CA VAL A 149 17.02 20.35 -37.85
C VAL A 149 16.63 18.97 -37.37
N TYR A 150 17.12 18.62 -36.17
CA TYR A 150 16.94 17.31 -35.56
C TYR A 150 16.79 17.38 -34.04
N ILE A 151 16.38 16.24 -33.48
CA ILE A 151 16.38 15.94 -32.05
C ILE A 151 17.24 14.71 -31.81
N THR A 152 17.98 14.70 -30.70
CA THR A 152 18.82 13.55 -30.34
C THR A 152 17.97 12.42 -29.75
N LYS A 153 18.46 11.19 -29.80
CA LYS A 153 17.77 10.04 -29.19
C LYS A 153 17.48 10.26 -27.70
N ASP A 154 18.42 10.84 -26.96
CA ASP A 154 18.28 11.06 -25.53
C ASP A 154 17.20 12.11 -25.21
N GLU A 155 17.17 13.20 -25.97
CA GLU A 155 16.10 14.21 -25.89
C GLU A 155 14.72 13.61 -26.21
N LEU A 156 14.65 12.75 -27.25
CA LEU A 156 13.41 12.08 -27.61
C LEU A 156 12.95 11.10 -26.52
N ILE A 157 13.85 10.28 -25.98
CA ILE A 157 13.54 9.35 -24.89
C ILE A 157 13.09 10.10 -23.64
N GLN A 158 13.75 11.21 -23.29
CA GLN A 158 13.35 12.03 -22.16
C GLN A 158 11.94 12.60 -22.37
N CYS A 159 11.64 13.07 -23.59
CA CYS A 159 10.31 13.53 -23.96
C CYS A 159 9.26 12.41 -23.90
N MET A 160 9.58 11.21 -24.36
CA MET A 160 8.68 10.05 -24.25
C MET A 160 8.41 9.68 -22.79
N TRP A 161 9.44 9.69 -21.94
CA TRP A 161 9.29 9.38 -20.52
C TRP A 161 8.43 10.39 -19.77
N THR A 162 8.65 11.70 -20.00
CA THR A 162 7.84 12.76 -19.36
C THR A 162 6.39 12.76 -19.82
N ASN A 163 6.11 12.30 -21.05
CA ASN A 163 4.75 12.18 -21.58
C ASN A 163 4.08 10.83 -21.25
N GLY A 164 4.75 9.93 -20.52
CA GLY A 164 4.15 8.69 -20.03
C GLY A 164 4.07 7.55 -21.04
N TYR A 165 4.98 7.52 -22.03
CA TYR A 165 5.15 6.33 -22.87
C TYR A 165 5.62 5.14 -22.02
N SER A 166 5.24 3.94 -22.42
CA SER A 166 5.56 2.72 -21.67
C SER A 166 7.06 2.39 -21.70
N GLU A 167 7.55 1.70 -20.67
CA GLU A 167 8.95 1.28 -20.64
C GLU A 167 9.31 0.33 -21.79
N SER A 168 8.36 -0.50 -22.26
CA SER A 168 8.55 -1.38 -23.41
C SER A 168 8.77 -0.59 -24.70
N GLU A 169 8.00 0.47 -24.93
CA GLU A 169 8.19 1.37 -26.07
C GLU A 169 9.52 2.09 -25.98
N ILE A 170 9.85 2.69 -24.83
CA ILE A 170 11.13 3.37 -24.62
C ILE A 170 12.32 2.42 -24.86
N ASN A 171 12.21 1.18 -24.38
CA ASN A 171 13.24 0.15 -24.60
C ASN A 171 13.34 -0.23 -26.09
N ALA A 172 12.23 -0.30 -26.82
CA ALA A 172 12.26 -0.54 -28.26
C ALA A 172 13.05 0.56 -28.99
N PHE A 173 12.87 1.83 -28.64
CA PHE A 173 13.68 2.94 -29.18
C PHE A 173 15.16 2.82 -28.79
N ARG A 174 15.45 2.38 -27.55
CA ARG A 174 16.83 2.19 -27.08
C ARG A 174 17.58 1.13 -27.88
N PHE A 175 16.92 0.02 -28.24
CA PHE A 175 17.52 -1.07 -28.99
C PHE A 175 17.51 -0.87 -30.51
N ALA A 176 16.50 -0.18 -31.05
CA ALA A 176 16.35 0.00 -32.49
C ALA A 176 17.36 1.01 -33.07
N PHE A 177 17.70 2.05 -32.32
CA PHE A 177 18.51 3.17 -32.83
C PHE A 177 19.86 3.28 -32.08
N PRO A 178 20.95 3.61 -32.78
CA PRO A 178 22.22 4.00 -32.15
C PRO A 178 22.07 5.24 -31.24
N ASN A 179 23.04 5.45 -30.34
CA ASN A 179 22.99 6.58 -29.40
C ASN A 179 23.21 7.94 -30.07
N ASP A 180 23.97 7.97 -31.15
CA ASP A 180 24.27 9.14 -31.98
C ASP A 180 23.20 9.38 -33.07
N TYR A 181 22.11 8.61 -33.08
CA TYR A 181 21.05 8.77 -34.06
C TYR A 181 20.30 10.09 -33.87
N LYS A 182 20.18 10.85 -34.96
CA LYS A 182 19.48 12.15 -35.02
C LYS A 182 18.14 11.99 -35.73
N PHE A 183 17.04 12.22 -35.03
CA PHE A 183 15.69 12.17 -35.60
C PHE A 183 15.31 13.52 -36.21
N HIS A 184 15.04 13.58 -37.50
CA HIS A 184 14.60 14.81 -38.15
C HIS A 184 13.09 14.98 -38.06
N TYR A 185 12.60 16.21 -38.27
CA TYR A 185 11.18 16.52 -38.16
C TYR A 185 10.23 15.67 -39.03
N PRO A 186 10.57 15.21 -40.27
CA PRO A 186 9.68 14.32 -41.03
C PRO A 186 9.60 12.92 -40.42
N GLU A 187 10.69 12.45 -39.79
CA GLU A 187 10.72 11.18 -39.05
C GLU A 187 9.76 11.24 -37.86
N LEU A 188 9.84 12.32 -37.08
CA LEU A 188 8.98 12.53 -35.91
C LEU A 188 7.52 12.69 -36.31
N SER A 189 7.25 13.42 -37.40
CA SER A 189 5.91 13.63 -37.93
C SER A 189 5.22 12.31 -38.28
N VAL A 190 5.87 11.43 -39.05
CA VAL A 190 5.28 10.14 -39.43
C VAL A 190 5.21 9.16 -38.24
N LEU A 191 6.13 9.26 -37.29
CA LEU A 191 6.19 8.36 -36.14
C LEU A 191 5.07 8.63 -35.14
N PHE A 192 4.77 9.91 -34.89
CA PHE A 192 3.81 10.36 -33.87
C PHE A 192 2.50 10.93 -34.43
N GLU A 193 2.33 10.99 -35.76
CA GLU A 193 1.16 11.57 -36.43
C GLU A 193 0.94 13.05 -36.09
N ILE A 194 2.03 13.82 -36.13
CA ILE A 194 2.06 15.26 -35.84
C ILE A 194 2.42 16.00 -37.13
N ASP A 195 1.93 17.22 -37.30
CA ASP A 195 2.27 18.07 -38.44
C ASP A 195 3.77 18.36 -38.53
N GLU A 196 4.33 18.30 -39.75
CA GLU A 196 5.76 18.54 -39.99
C GLU A 196 6.21 19.94 -39.53
N GLU A 197 5.33 20.94 -39.62
CA GLU A 197 5.64 22.30 -39.19
C GLU A 197 5.86 22.39 -37.67
N ASP A 198 5.07 21.66 -36.89
CA ASP A 198 5.20 21.64 -35.44
C ASP A 198 6.43 20.84 -35.01
N CYS A 199 6.70 19.72 -35.68
CA CYS A 199 7.95 18.99 -35.48
C CYS A 199 9.18 19.84 -35.84
N TYR A 200 9.11 20.63 -36.93
CA TYR A 200 10.19 21.55 -37.33
C TYR A 200 10.43 22.62 -36.26
N LYS A 201 9.37 23.30 -35.79
CA LYS A 201 9.46 24.29 -34.72
C LYS A 201 10.04 23.69 -33.44
N TYR A 202 9.64 22.48 -33.09
CA TYR A 202 10.13 21.77 -31.91
C TYR A 202 11.62 21.43 -32.04
N CYS A 203 12.06 20.89 -33.18
CA CYS A 203 13.48 20.65 -33.45
C CYS A 203 14.32 21.93 -33.36
N ILE A 204 13.86 23.03 -33.97
CA ILE A 204 14.56 24.33 -33.89
C ILE A 204 14.63 24.83 -32.44
N LYS A 205 13.58 24.66 -31.65
CA LYS A 205 13.56 25.06 -30.24
C LYS A 205 14.56 24.25 -29.41
N GLU A 206 14.66 22.94 -29.61
CA GLU A 206 15.62 22.10 -28.90
C GLU A 206 17.06 22.39 -29.36
N ARG A 207 17.31 22.65 -30.65
CA ARG A 207 18.61 23.14 -31.11
C ARG A 207 18.96 24.50 -30.50
N ALA A 208 17.99 25.41 -30.41
CA ALA A 208 18.15 26.71 -29.76
C ALA A 208 18.35 26.62 -28.24
N SER A 209 17.98 25.51 -27.59
CA SER A 209 18.34 25.27 -26.18
C SER A 209 19.80 24.90 -25.97
N ASN A 210 20.48 24.41 -27.02
CA ASN A 210 21.90 24.07 -27.04
C ASN A 210 22.63 24.85 -28.16
N PRO A 211 22.68 26.20 -28.08
CA PRO A 211 23.21 27.03 -29.16
C PRO A 211 24.73 26.93 -29.35
N GLU A 212 25.44 26.26 -28.45
CA GLU A 212 26.89 26.05 -28.58
C GLU A 212 27.25 25.22 -29.84
N GLU A 213 26.32 24.42 -30.34
CA GLU A 213 26.46 23.69 -31.59
C GLU A 213 26.15 24.60 -32.79
N LEU A 214 27.18 24.93 -33.58
CA LEU A 214 27.00 25.66 -34.84
C LEU A 214 26.14 24.85 -35.83
N VAL A 215 25.28 25.57 -36.55
CA VAL A 215 24.41 25.03 -37.59
C VAL A 215 24.99 25.27 -38.98
N GLU A 216 24.76 24.32 -39.88
CA GLU A 216 25.23 24.35 -41.26
C GLU A 216 24.18 24.98 -42.18
N LEU A 217 24.55 26.14 -42.72
CA LEU A 217 23.75 26.95 -43.61
C LEU A 217 24.33 26.90 -45.02
N LYS A 218 23.50 27.22 -46.02
CA LYS A 218 23.96 27.39 -47.40
C LYS A 218 24.89 28.60 -47.48
N LEU A 219 26.02 28.42 -48.18
CA LEU A 219 26.99 29.48 -48.40
C LEU A 219 26.36 30.60 -49.23
N LYS A 220 26.14 31.77 -48.61
CA LYS A 220 25.79 33.01 -49.31
C LYS A 220 27.07 33.81 -49.55
N LYS A 221 27.35 34.15 -50.82
CA LYS A 221 28.47 35.05 -51.11
C LYS A 221 28.22 36.41 -50.44
N PRO A 222 29.26 37.06 -49.90
CA PRO A 222 29.12 38.35 -49.26
C PRO A 222 28.51 39.36 -50.24
N THR A 223 27.58 40.17 -49.75
CA THR A 223 26.92 41.23 -50.52
C THR A 223 27.56 42.58 -50.23
N ASN A 224 27.35 43.56 -51.11
CA ASN A 224 27.75 44.96 -50.91
C ASN A 224 29.26 45.24 -50.78
N LEU A 225 30.16 44.39 -51.28
CA LEU A 225 31.61 44.58 -51.13
C LEU A 225 32.11 45.94 -51.64
N VAL A 226 31.64 46.39 -52.81
CA VAL A 226 32.10 47.65 -53.42
C VAL A 226 31.68 48.85 -52.58
N SER A 227 30.43 48.84 -52.09
CA SER A 227 29.93 49.90 -51.20
C SER A 227 30.68 49.89 -49.88
N SER A 228 30.86 48.72 -49.27
CA SER A 228 31.62 48.55 -48.03
C SER A 228 33.07 49.02 -48.20
N TYR A 229 33.72 48.71 -49.32
CA TYR A 229 35.06 49.19 -49.64
C TYR A 229 35.11 50.72 -49.73
N GLY A 230 34.16 51.34 -50.46
CA GLY A 230 34.08 52.79 -50.56
C GLY A 230 33.87 53.45 -49.19
N LEU A 231 33.00 52.91 -48.34
CA LEU A 231 32.77 53.40 -46.98
C LEU A 231 34.00 53.25 -46.09
N VAL A 232 34.69 52.11 -46.14
CA VAL A 232 35.94 51.90 -45.39
C VAL A 232 37.01 52.87 -45.87
N PHE A 233 37.17 53.07 -47.17
CA PHE A 233 38.12 54.02 -47.74
C PHE A 233 37.85 55.44 -47.25
N VAL A 234 36.60 55.92 -47.36
CA VAL A 234 36.18 57.24 -46.90
C VAL A 234 36.42 57.39 -45.39
N GLY A 235 36.04 56.37 -44.60
CA GLY A 235 36.24 56.35 -43.16
C GLY A 235 37.72 56.42 -42.77
N CYS A 236 38.59 55.63 -43.41
CA CYS A 236 40.02 55.66 -43.17
C CYS A 236 40.66 56.97 -43.63
N TRP A 237 40.24 57.50 -44.78
CA TRP A 237 40.74 58.77 -45.30
C TRP A 237 40.46 59.90 -44.32
N PHE A 238 39.22 60.10 -43.90
CA PHE A 238 38.89 61.15 -42.94
C PHE A 238 39.39 60.87 -41.52
N GLY A 239 39.37 59.60 -41.09
CA GLY A 239 39.71 59.19 -39.73
C GLY A 239 41.20 59.12 -39.44
N LEU A 240 42.06 58.87 -40.44
CA LEU A 240 43.52 58.75 -40.28
C LEU A 240 44.29 59.97 -40.80
N SER A 241 43.68 60.83 -41.63
CA SER A 241 44.29 62.11 -42.04
C SER A 241 44.21 63.18 -40.92
N ASN A 242 44.59 62.81 -39.70
CA ASN A 242 44.71 63.68 -38.55
C ASN A 242 45.84 63.19 -37.62
N ALA A 243 46.23 64.01 -36.65
CA ALA A 243 47.30 63.68 -35.71
C ALA A 243 46.81 63.01 -34.41
N VAL A 244 45.60 62.43 -34.38
CA VAL A 244 44.99 61.89 -33.14
C VAL A 244 45.85 60.80 -32.51
N LEU A 245 46.38 59.87 -33.31
CA LEU A 245 47.23 58.76 -32.84
C LEU A 245 48.67 59.19 -32.53
N GLY A 246 49.09 60.37 -32.99
CA GLY A 246 50.42 60.94 -32.73
C GLY A 246 50.43 62.01 -31.63
N ASN A 247 49.28 62.33 -31.04
CA ASN A 247 49.14 63.40 -30.07
C ASN A 247 49.69 62.99 -28.69
N ALA A 248 50.21 63.96 -27.93
CA ALA A 248 50.62 63.78 -26.54
C ALA A 248 49.49 63.22 -25.67
N TRP A 249 48.23 63.59 -25.93
CA TRP A 249 47.06 63.01 -25.24
C TRP A 249 46.97 61.49 -25.42
N PHE A 250 47.23 60.98 -26.63
CA PHE A 250 47.19 59.55 -26.92
C PHE A 250 48.26 58.80 -26.12
N PHE A 251 49.50 59.31 -26.11
CA PHE A 251 50.61 58.68 -25.37
C PHE A 251 50.54 58.87 -23.85
N ALA A 252 49.96 59.96 -23.36
CA ALA A 252 49.89 60.23 -21.93
C ALA A 252 48.62 59.70 -21.25
N LYS A 253 47.52 59.53 -21.99
CA LYS A 253 46.22 59.11 -21.45
C LYS A 253 45.71 57.84 -22.10
N THR A 254 45.43 57.86 -23.40
CA THR A 254 44.76 56.73 -24.07
C THR A 254 45.56 55.43 -23.97
N LEU A 255 46.85 55.48 -24.32
CA LEU A 255 47.72 54.30 -24.32
C LEU A 255 48.01 53.81 -22.90
N PRO A 256 48.40 54.65 -21.92
CA PRO A 256 48.65 54.18 -20.56
C PRO A 256 47.40 53.63 -19.88
N PHE A 257 46.25 54.31 -19.99
CA PHE A 257 45.00 53.81 -19.37
C PHE A 257 44.54 52.52 -20.05
N GLY A 258 44.53 52.47 -21.39
CA GLY A 258 44.16 51.27 -22.14
C GLY A 258 45.06 50.08 -21.81
N ALA A 259 46.37 50.29 -21.77
CA ALA A 259 47.34 49.25 -21.44
C ALA A 259 47.20 48.77 -19.99
N VAL A 260 47.05 49.67 -19.02
CA VAL A 260 46.87 49.30 -17.61
C VAL A 260 45.56 48.56 -17.42
N PHE A 261 44.45 49.01 -18.00
CA PHE A 261 43.17 48.29 -17.92
C PHE A 261 43.26 46.91 -18.55
N TYR A 262 43.89 46.79 -19.71
CA TYR A 262 44.06 45.49 -20.36
C TYR A 262 44.95 44.55 -19.54
N MET A 263 46.08 45.04 -19.00
CA MET A 263 46.97 44.24 -18.15
C MET A 263 46.28 43.78 -16.87
N LEU A 264 45.55 44.68 -16.18
CA LEU A 264 44.80 44.32 -14.98
C LEU A 264 43.67 43.34 -15.30
N ALA A 265 42.90 43.59 -16.38
CA ALA A 265 41.83 42.70 -16.80
C ALA A 265 42.36 41.31 -17.19
N ALA A 266 43.47 41.23 -17.91
CA ALA A 266 44.10 39.96 -18.30
C ALA A 266 44.67 39.21 -17.08
N TYR A 267 45.30 39.91 -16.14
CA TYR A 267 45.89 39.30 -14.94
C TYR A 267 44.83 38.83 -13.93
N PHE A 268 43.79 39.64 -13.69
CA PHE A 268 42.73 39.36 -12.72
C PHE A 268 41.45 38.77 -13.34
N GLN A 269 41.47 38.38 -14.61
CA GLN A 269 40.27 37.93 -15.35
C GLN A 269 39.45 36.89 -14.59
N LYS A 270 40.12 35.86 -14.06
CA LYS A 270 39.48 34.76 -13.34
C LYS A 270 38.87 35.25 -12.02
N TRP A 271 39.65 36.00 -11.24
CA TRP A 271 39.22 36.51 -9.93
C TRP A 271 38.00 37.43 -10.05
N VAL A 272 38.00 38.37 -11.01
CA VAL A 272 36.86 39.27 -11.23
C VAL A 272 35.61 38.49 -11.61
N LYS A 273 35.73 37.49 -12.49
CA LYS A 273 34.60 36.64 -12.90
C LYS A 273 34.04 35.84 -11.72
N GLU A 274 34.89 35.16 -10.96
CA GLU A 274 34.48 34.37 -9.79
C GLU A 274 33.83 35.25 -8.71
N TYR A 275 34.35 36.46 -8.50
CA TYR A 275 33.77 37.42 -7.57
C TYR A 275 32.34 37.83 -8.00
N MET A 276 32.14 38.15 -9.28
CA MET A 276 30.82 38.52 -9.81
C MET A 276 29.84 37.34 -9.82
N TRP A 277 30.30 36.12 -10.10
CA TRP A 277 29.45 34.92 -10.12
C TRP A 277 29.11 34.37 -8.74
N LYS A 278 29.84 34.77 -7.69
CA LYS A 278 29.67 34.22 -6.34
C LYS A 278 28.25 34.40 -5.81
N GLU A 279 27.70 35.61 -5.94
CA GLU A 279 26.36 35.93 -5.45
C GLU A 279 25.29 35.24 -6.31
N GLU A 280 25.44 35.29 -7.63
CA GLU A 280 24.53 34.63 -8.57
C GLU A 280 24.46 33.12 -8.33
N ASN A 281 25.60 32.45 -8.19
CA ASN A 281 25.64 31.01 -7.90
C ASN A 281 25.01 30.68 -6.56
N ALA A 282 25.26 31.49 -5.52
CA ALA A 282 24.66 31.28 -4.20
C ALA A 282 23.13 31.43 -4.24
N LEU A 283 22.61 32.38 -5.04
CA LEU A 283 21.17 32.55 -5.25
C LEU A 283 20.56 31.37 -6.01
N ILE A 284 21.20 30.92 -7.10
CA ILE A 284 20.73 29.77 -7.89
C ILE A 284 20.71 28.51 -7.04
N GLU A 285 21.76 28.27 -6.25
CA GLU A 285 21.84 27.13 -5.36
C GLU A 285 20.76 27.17 -4.28
N LYS A 286 20.54 28.33 -3.65
CA LYS A 286 19.48 28.49 -2.65
C LYS A 286 18.09 28.21 -3.23
N VAL A 287 17.78 28.77 -4.40
CA VAL A 287 16.48 28.54 -5.07
C VAL A 287 16.31 27.08 -5.47
N LYS A 288 17.37 26.43 -5.95
CA LYS A 288 17.35 25.00 -6.26
C LYS A 288 17.07 24.15 -5.02
N GLN A 289 17.77 24.42 -3.91
CA GLN A 289 17.56 23.70 -2.64
C GLN A 289 16.15 23.90 -2.10
N GLU A 290 15.60 25.11 -2.17
CA GLU A 290 14.22 25.40 -1.76
C GLU A 290 13.21 24.63 -2.62
N LYS A 291 13.40 24.63 -3.95
CA LYS A 291 12.56 23.86 -4.86
C LYS A 291 12.62 22.36 -4.55
N ASP A 292 13.82 21.79 -4.45
CA ASP A 292 14.04 20.35 -4.20
C ASP A 292 13.42 19.94 -2.85
N TYR A 293 13.55 20.78 -1.82
CA TYR A 293 12.92 20.58 -0.51
C TYR A 293 11.39 20.58 -0.61
N CYS A 294 10.81 21.58 -1.28
CA CYS A 294 9.36 21.70 -1.45
C CYS A 294 8.78 20.55 -2.27
N GLU A 295 9.40 20.18 -3.39
CA GLU A 295 8.95 19.06 -4.23
C GLU A 295 8.98 17.74 -3.43
N THR A 296 10.05 17.51 -2.67
CA THR A 296 10.17 16.32 -1.81
C THR A 296 9.15 16.31 -0.69
N ALA A 297 8.91 17.46 -0.02
CA ALA A 297 7.92 17.57 1.04
C ALA A 297 6.50 17.30 0.52
N ILE A 298 6.14 17.89 -0.63
CA ILE A 298 4.85 17.66 -1.28
C ILE A 298 4.71 16.21 -1.70
N TYR A 299 5.71 15.63 -2.36
CA TYR A 299 5.71 14.23 -2.78
C TYR A 299 5.51 13.27 -1.60
N ASN A 300 6.26 13.48 -0.50
CA ASN A 300 6.13 12.67 0.71
C ASN A 300 4.75 12.81 1.36
N GLN A 301 4.16 14.00 1.33
CA GLN A 301 2.83 14.22 1.88
C GLN A 301 1.75 13.55 1.02
N LEU A 302 1.84 13.66 -0.31
CA LEU A 302 0.94 12.96 -1.23
C LEU A 302 1.05 11.44 -1.09
N LYS A 303 2.26 10.92 -0.87
CA LYS A 303 2.48 9.49 -0.65
C LYS A 303 1.80 8.98 0.62
N LYS A 304 1.77 9.77 1.70
CA LYS A 304 1.05 9.42 2.94
C LYS A 304 -0.46 9.32 2.72
N TYR A 305 -1.03 10.22 1.93
CA TYR A 305 -2.47 10.26 1.66
C TYR A 305 -2.94 9.30 0.57
N LEU A 306 -2.03 8.58 -0.09
CA LEU A 306 -2.39 7.61 -1.14
C LEU A 306 -3.27 6.48 -0.58
N GLU A 307 -3.07 6.11 0.69
CA GLU A 307 -3.78 5.00 1.33
C GLU A 307 -5.21 5.33 1.78
N ASP A 308 -5.58 6.62 1.82
CA ASP A 308 -6.91 7.06 2.25
C ASP A 308 -8.01 6.52 1.32
N SER A 309 -7.65 6.26 0.05
CA SER A 309 -8.53 5.64 -0.94
C SER A 309 -8.98 4.21 -0.56
N LYS A 310 -8.17 3.46 0.20
CA LYS A 310 -8.47 2.08 0.64
C LYS A 310 -9.60 2.02 1.67
N CYS A 311 -9.90 3.12 2.35
CA CYS A 311 -10.99 3.19 3.33
C CYS A 311 -12.34 2.81 2.69
N ASN A 312 -12.59 3.25 1.45
CA ASN A 312 -13.82 2.91 0.75
C ASN A 312 -13.92 1.39 0.47
N GLU A 313 -12.81 0.78 0.05
CA GLU A 313 -12.74 -0.68 -0.18
C GLU A 313 -13.04 -1.46 1.12
N TYR A 314 -12.54 -1.00 2.28
CA TYR A 314 -12.84 -1.64 3.56
C TYR A 314 -14.32 -1.53 3.95
N VAL A 315 -14.96 -0.39 3.71
CA VAL A 315 -16.38 -0.19 4.01
C VAL A 315 -17.26 -1.05 3.08
N GLU A 316 -16.92 -1.15 1.80
CA GLU A 316 -17.62 -2.01 0.85
C GLU A 316 -17.52 -3.49 1.24
N ASN A 317 -16.34 -3.93 1.66
CA ASN A 317 -16.11 -5.32 2.06
C ASN A 317 -16.75 -5.67 3.42
N PHE A 318 -16.92 -4.70 4.32
CA PHE A 318 -17.43 -4.92 5.68
C PHE A 318 -18.75 -5.69 5.72
N LYS A 319 -19.73 -5.30 4.89
CA LYS A 319 -21.04 -5.96 4.85
C LYS A 319 -20.91 -7.44 4.48
N SER A 320 -20.11 -7.74 3.46
CA SER A 320 -19.92 -9.12 2.99
C SER A 320 -19.20 -9.99 4.02
N GLU A 321 -18.21 -9.42 4.71
CA GLU A 321 -17.45 -10.12 5.74
C GLU A 321 -18.32 -10.40 6.97
N VAL A 322 -19.09 -9.43 7.45
CA VAL A 322 -19.98 -9.62 8.61
C VAL A 322 -21.03 -10.70 8.34
N ILE A 323 -21.64 -10.73 7.16
CA ILE A 323 -22.61 -11.77 6.80
C ILE A 323 -21.97 -13.16 6.85
N LYS A 324 -20.76 -13.30 6.29
CA LYS A 324 -20.02 -14.55 6.29
C LYS A 324 -19.61 -14.98 7.72
N ARG A 325 -19.10 -14.04 8.52
CA ARG A 325 -18.72 -14.27 9.92
C ARG A 325 -19.90 -14.66 10.80
N MET A 326 -21.08 -14.07 10.56
CA MET A 326 -22.30 -14.45 11.28
C MET A 326 -22.73 -15.89 10.99
N ASP A 327 -22.61 -16.36 9.74
CA ASP A 327 -22.88 -17.77 9.40
C ASP A 327 -21.85 -18.71 10.04
N GLU A 328 -20.56 -18.36 9.95
CA GLU A 328 -19.48 -19.11 10.63
C GLU A 328 -19.70 -19.17 12.15
N TYR A 329 -20.12 -18.06 12.77
CA TYR A 329 -20.39 -17.96 14.20
C TYR A 329 -21.57 -18.84 14.61
N ARG A 330 -22.68 -18.84 13.85
CA ARG A 330 -23.83 -19.73 14.12
C ARG A 330 -23.43 -21.20 14.09
N ARG A 331 -22.62 -21.60 13.09
CA ARG A 331 -22.10 -22.98 13.00
C ARG A 331 -21.19 -23.31 14.17
N ALA A 332 -20.31 -22.39 14.57
CA ALA A 332 -19.44 -22.58 15.72
C ALA A 332 -20.21 -22.69 17.04
N LEU A 333 -21.28 -21.91 17.21
CA LEU A 333 -22.14 -21.96 18.39
C LEU A 333 -22.88 -23.31 18.50
N LEU A 334 -23.42 -23.82 17.39
CA LEU A 334 -24.02 -25.16 17.35
C LEU A 334 -22.99 -26.27 17.66
N LEU A 335 -21.78 -26.16 17.13
CA LEU A 335 -20.69 -27.09 17.45
C LEU A 335 -20.32 -27.03 18.93
N LYS A 336 -20.23 -25.83 19.52
CA LYS A 336 -19.97 -25.66 20.94
C LYS A 336 -21.07 -26.32 21.79
N MET A 337 -22.34 -26.05 21.49
CA MET A 337 -23.47 -26.69 22.18
C MET A 337 -23.41 -28.23 22.10
N LYS A 338 -23.05 -28.78 20.93
CA LYS A 338 -22.86 -30.23 20.76
C LYS A 338 -21.72 -30.77 21.62
N VAL A 339 -20.59 -30.05 21.67
CA VAL A 339 -19.42 -30.44 22.48
C VAL A 339 -19.76 -30.38 23.96
N ASP A 340 -20.42 -29.32 24.41
CA ASP A 340 -20.83 -29.15 25.80
C ASP A 340 -21.83 -30.24 26.22
N ALA A 341 -22.82 -30.56 25.38
CA ALA A 341 -23.74 -31.67 25.59
C ALA A 341 -23.03 -33.03 25.68
N THR A 342 -22.08 -33.28 24.78
CA THR A 342 -21.30 -34.53 24.78
C THR A 342 -20.42 -34.62 26.03
N LYS A 343 -19.80 -33.51 26.44
CA LYS A 343 -18.96 -33.45 27.64
C LYS A 343 -19.78 -33.71 28.90
N MET A 344 -20.93 -33.05 29.05
CA MET A 344 -21.81 -33.23 30.20
C MET A 344 -22.29 -34.69 30.32
N MET A 345 -22.68 -35.30 29.20
CA MET A 345 -23.06 -36.72 29.18
C MET A 345 -21.89 -37.65 29.51
N ASN A 346 -20.69 -37.40 28.97
CA ASN A 346 -19.50 -38.20 29.26
C ASN A 346 -19.06 -38.10 30.72
N ASP A 347 -19.09 -36.90 31.30
CA ASP A 347 -18.79 -36.67 32.71
C ASP A 347 -19.80 -37.43 33.59
N LYS A 348 -21.08 -37.44 33.18
CA LYS A 348 -22.14 -38.18 33.88
C LYS A 348 -21.97 -39.69 33.80
N LEU A 349 -21.72 -40.25 32.60
CA LEU A 349 -21.47 -41.68 32.40
C LEU A 349 -20.23 -42.14 33.17
N SER A 350 -19.18 -41.32 33.20
CA SER A 350 -17.96 -41.59 33.97
C SER A 350 -18.25 -41.60 35.48
N SER A 351 -19.07 -40.65 35.95
CA SER A 351 -19.51 -40.61 37.36
C SER A 351 -20.32 -41.84 37.74
N ILE A 352 -21.25 -42.26 36.89
CA ILE A 352 -22.07 -43.48 37.06
C ILE A 352 -21.17 -44.72 37.16
N ALA A 353 -20.24 -44.89 36.21
CA ALA A 353 -19.32 -46.02 36.20
C ALA A 353 -18.41 -46.05 37.44
N LEU A 354 -17.95 -44.89 37.92
CA LEU A 354 -17.16 -44.80 39.15
C LEU A 354 -17.97 -45.20 40.40
N GLN A 355 -19.22 -44.75 40.51
CA GLN A 355 -20.11 -45.12 41.62
C GLN A 355 -20.49 -46.60 41.57
N GLU A 356 -20.78 -47.16 40.39
CA GLU A 356 -21.06 -48.59 40.21
C GLU A 356 -19.87 -49.44 40.68
N ASN A 357 -18.65 -49.10 40.26
CA ASN A 357 -17.44 -49.75 40.73
C ASN A 357 -17.23 -49.59 42.24
N ALA A 358 -17.55 -48.42 42.81
CA ALA A 358 -17.48 -48.20 44.25
C ALA A 358 -18.48 -49.07 45.03
N ILE A 359 -19.70 -49.25 44.50
CA ILE A 359 -20.72 -50.15 45.06
C ILE A 359 -20.23 -51.60 44.99
N ALA A 360 -19.72 -52.04 43.83
CA ALA A 360 -19.18 -53.38 43.65
C ALA A 360 -18.04 -53.67 44.64
N ASN A 361 -17.04 -52.78 44.73
CA ASN A 361 -15.92 -52.91 45.67
C ASN A 361 -16.39 -52.88 47.14
N SER A 362 -17.36 -52.03 47.47
CA SER A 362 -17.93 -51.99 48.82
C SER A 362 -18.69 -53.27 49.16
N LEU A 363 -19.40 -53.85 48.19
CA LEU A 363 -20.12 -55.11 48.35
C LEU A 363 -19.13 -56.24 48.62
N GLU A 364 -18.12 -56.41 47.76
CA GLU A 364 -17.08 -57.43 47.93
C GLU A 364 -16.40 -57.33 49.29
N ARG A 365 -16.00 -56.11 49.68
CA ARG A 365 -15.37 -55.86 50.99
C ARG A 365 -16.29 -56.22 52.16
N ASN A 366 -17.57 -55.87 52.07
CA ASN A 366 -18.55 -56.17 53.12
C ASN A 366 -18.84 -57.67 53.22
N ILE A 367 -18.98 -58.36 52.08
CA ILE A 367 -19.15 -59.81 52.01
C ILE A 367 -17.98 -60.49 52.72
N VAL A 368 -16.75 -60.17 52.34
CA VAL A 368 -15.54 -60.78 52.93
C VAL A 368 -15.45 -60.47 54.43
N THR A 369 -15.70 -59.22 54.84
CA THR A 369 -15.62 -58.81 56.25
C THR A 369 -16.64 -59.53 57.12
N GLU A 370 -17.88 -59.66 56.66
CA GLU A 370 -18.92 -60.38 57.39
C GLU A 370 -18.68 -61.90 57.40
N MET A 371 -18.19 -62.47 56.30
CA MET A 371 -17.78 -63.89 56.26
C MET A 371 -16.65 -64.17 57.25
N VAL A 372 -15.63 -63.32 57.33
CA VAL A 372 -14.53 -63.47 58.30
C VAL A 372 -15.03 -63.36 59.75
N LYS A 373 -15.89 -62.38 60.06
CA LYS A 373 -16.47 -62.24 61.41
C LYS A 373 -17.30 -63.46 61.83
N LEU A 374 -17.99 -64.07 60.88
CA LEU A 374 -18.81 -65.24 61.16
C LEU A 374 -17.97 -66.50 61.25
N PHE A 375 -16.96 -66.64 60.40
CA PHE A 375 -15.98 -67.70 60.56
C PHE A 375 -15.34 -67.67 61.94
N THR A 376 -14.87 -66.50 62.41
CA THR A 376 -14.25 -66.38 63.74
C THR A 376 -15.22 -66.72 64.87
N GLN A 377 -16.50 -66.34 64.76
CA GLN A 377 -17.53 -66.71 65.74
C GLN A 377 -17.84 -68.22 65.71
N VAL A 378 -18.03 -68.81 64.54
CA VAL A 378 -18.37 -70.24 64.40
C VAL A 378 -17.17 -71.12 64.78
N PHE A 379 -15.96 -70.73 64.39
CA PHE A 379 -14.72 -71.42 64.75
C PHE A 379 -14.46 -71.39 66.26
N ALA A 380 -14.75 -70.28 66.94
CA ALA A 380 -14.62 -70.20 68.41
C ALA A 380 -15.56 -71.19 69.13
N THR A 381 -16.76 -71.40 68.58
CA THR A 381 -17.86 -72.13 69.23
C THR A 381 -17.93 -73.61 68.84
N SER A 382 -17.40 -73.99 67.67
CA SER A 382 -17.49 -75.35 67.13
C SER A 382 -16.19 -76.12 67.36
N ASP A 383 -16.19 -77.07 68.29
CA ASP A 383 -15.02 -77.92 68.53
C ASP A 383 -14.73 -78.86 67.35
N LYS A 384 -15.75 -79.26 66.59
CA LYS A 384 -15.61 -80.05 65.37
C LYS A 384 -14.78 -79.34 64.30
N MET A 385 -14.98 -78.02 64.12
CA MET A 385 -14.18 -77.25 63.15
C MET A 385 -12.72 -77.12 63.57
N LYS A 386 -12.43 -77.12 64.88
CA LYS A 386 -11.05 -77.07 65.40
C LYS A 386 -10.35 -78.40 65.15
N ASP A 387 -11.03 -79.52 65.39
CA ASP A 387 -10.50 -80.86 65.11
C ASP A 387 -10.27 -81.06 63.60
N ASP A 388 -11.22 -80.64 62.75
CA ASP A 388 -11.09 -80.69 61.29
C ASP A 388 -9.92 -79.82 60.78
N ALA A 389 -9.67 -78.67 61.41
CA ALA A 389 -8.53 -77.80 61.06
C ALA A 389 -7.18 -78.45 61.41
N VAL A 390 -7.10 -79.11 62.58
CA VAL A 390 -5.91 -79.84 63.00
C VAL A 390 -5.65 -81.04 62.08
N LEU A 391 -6.70 -81.78 61.71
CA LEU A 391 -6.59 -82.89 60.76
C LEU A 391 -6.15 -82.41 59.38
N SER A 392 -6.72 -81.31 58.88
CA SER A 392 -6.30 -80.70 57.61
C SER A 392 -4.83 -80.26 57.63
N ALA A 393 -4.34 -79.70 58.73
CA ALA A 393 -2.93 -79.33 58.88
C ALA A 393 -2.00 -80.55 58.94
N ILE A 394 -2.43 -81.64 59.59
CA ILE A 394 -1.69 -82.92 59.62
C ILE A 394 -1.61 -83.51 58.21
N ASP A 395 -2.70 -83.47 57.44
CA ASP A 395 -2.74 -83.98 56.06
C ASP A 395 -1.91 -83.11 55.11
N GLU A 396 -1.83 -81.79 55.33
CA GLU A 396 -0.93 -80.89 54.58
C GLU A 396 0.54 -81.22 54.81
N ILE A 397 0.96 -81.48 56.05
CA ILE A 397 2.33 -81.89 56.37
C ILE A 397 2.68 -83.25 55.74
N LYS A 398 1.69 -84.13 55.55
CA LYS A 398 1.87 -85.43 54.87
C LYS A 398 1.90 -85.32 53.34
N GLY A 399 1.52 -84.18 52.76
CA GLY A 399 1.45 -83.97 51.31
C GLY A 399 0.12 -84.36 50.65
N ASP A 400 -0.90 -84.78 51.43
CA ASP A 400 -2.23 -85.20 50.95
C ASP A 400 -3.30 -84.12 51.18
N TYR A 401 -2.94 -82.85 50.98
CA TYR A 401 -3.86 -81.73 51.18
C TYR A 401 -4.95 -81.69 50.10
N HIS A 402 -6.21 -81.67 50.55
CA HIS A 402 -7.37 -81.41 49.70
C HIS A 402 -8.11 -80.16 50.19
N LYS A 403 -8.23 -79.16 49.31
CA LYS A 403 -8.93 -77.89 49.59
C LYS A 403 -10.33 -78.07 50.16
N GLU A 404 -11.04 -79.12 49.76
CA GLU A 404 -12.41 -79.41 50.21
C GLU A 404 -12.50 -79.94 51.66
N LYS A 405 -11.39 -80.41 52.23
CA LYS A 405 -11.30 -80.88 53.62
C LYS A 405 -10.87 -79.77 54.59
N ASP A 406 -10.36 -78.65 54.07
CA ASP A 406 -10.03 -77.49 54.86
C ASP A 406 -11.32 -76.80 55.34
N PRO A 407 -11.56 -76.70 56.66
CA PRO A 407 -12.78 -76.11 57.19
C PRO A 407 -12.92 -74.61 56.85
N LEU A 408 -11.80 -73.90 56.59
CA LEU A 408 -11.82 -72.50 56.15
C LEU A 408 -12.33 -72.41 54.71
N TYR A 409 -11.71 -73.15 53.78
CA TYR A 409 -12.11 -73.13 52.38
C TYR A 409 -13.57 -73.58 52.20
N LYS A 410 -13.96 -74.67 52.88
CA LYS A 410 -15.33 -75.20 52.85
C LYS A 410 -16.35 -74.19 53.36
N PHE A 411 -16.07 -73.53 54.49
CA PHE A 411 -16.96 -72.50 55.05
C PHE A 411 -17.17 -71.33 54.09
N PHE A 412 -16.10 -70.80 53.50
CA PHE A 412 -16.19 -69.68 52.56
C PHE A 412 -16.89 -70.07 51.25
N PHE A 413 -16.59 -71.25 50.70
CA PHE A 413 -17.21 -71.73 49.46
C PHE A 413 -18.70 -72.02 49.63
N ASP A 414 -19.10 -72.69 50.71
CA ASP A 414 -20.50 -72.95 51.03
C ASP A 414 -21.27 -71.64 51.28
N SER A 415 -20.67 -70.69 52.00
CA SER A 415 -21.28 -69.38 52.27
C SER A 415 -21.43 -68.52 50.99
N LEU A 416 -20.46 -68.55 50.07
CA LEU A 416 -20.57 -67.90 48.76
C LEU A 416 -21.61 -68.58 47.86
N GLY A 417 -21.69 -69.92 47.89
CA GLY A 417 -22.70 -70.69 47.17
C GLY A 417 -24.13 -70.42 47.67
N GLU A 418 -24.31 -70.13 48.96
CA GLU A 418 -25.58 -69.65 49.51
C GLU A 418 -25.89 -68.20 49.15
N PHE A 419 -24.87 -67.34 49.02
CA PHE A 419 -25.03 -65.95 48.61
C PHE A 419 -25.57 -65.81 47.17
N GLN A 420 -25.16 -66.71 46.27
CA GLN A 420 -25.64 -66.73 44.88
C GLN A 420 -27.13 -67.11 44.74
N LYS A 421 -27.75 -67.68 45.79
CA LYS A 421 -29.17 -68.04 45.80
C LYS A 421 -30.02 -66.86 46.29
N LYS A 422 -30.79 -66.24 45.38
CA LYS A 422 -31.63 -65.02 45.60
C LYS A 422 -32.60 -65.04 46.82
N LYS A 423 -32.86 -66.20 47.44
CA LYS A 423 -33.65 -66.32 48.68
C LYS A 423 -32.96 -67.29 49.64
N SER A 424 -32.06 -66.77 50.45
CA SER A 424 -31.45 -67.53 51.55
C SER A 424 -32.03 -67.06 52.89
N THR A 425 -32.28 -68.01 53.80
CA THR A 425 -32.70 -67.76 55.20
C THR A 425 -31.54 -67.37 56.10
N ASN A 426 -30.31 -67.31 55.55
CA ASN A 426 -29.11 -67.11 56.31
C ASN A 426 -28.93 -65.62 56.66
N ALA A 427 -28.65 -65.31 57.93
CA ALA A 427 -28.65 -63.94 58.46
C ALA A 427 -27.61 -63.03 57.79
N ILE A 428 -26.55 -63.63 57.22
CA ILE A 428 -25.45 -62.98 56.49
C ILE A 428 -25.92 -62.39 55.16
N VAL A 429 -26.64 -63.20 54.40
CA VAL A 429 -27.15 -62.84 53.08
C VAL A 429 -28.18 -61.72 53.23
N LYS A 430 -29.01 -61.76 54.28
CA LYS A 430 -29.89 -60.64 54.63
C LYS A 430 -29.11 -59.36 54.95
N ARG A 431 -28.12 -59.41 55.85
CA ARG A 431 -27.33 -58.21 56.22
C ARG A 431 -26.57 -57.60 55.03
N CYS A 432 -26.04 -58.42 54.13
CA CYS A 432 -25.35 -57.93 52.94
C CYS A 432 -26.32 -57.40 51.88
N ASN A 433 -27.48 -58.05 51.69
CA ASN A 433 -28.54 -57.57 50.80
C ASN A 433 -29.14 -56.26 51.31
N ASP A 434 -29.34 -56.09 52.62
CA ASP A 434 -29.84 -54.83 53.20
C ASP A 434 -28.88 -53.66 52.93
N VAL A 435 -27.56 -53.92 52.96
CA VAL A 435 -26.53 -52.93 52.62
C VAL A 435 -26.50 -52.64 51.11
N PHE A 436 -26.67 -53.67 50.28
CA PHE A 436 -26.77 -53.52 48.83
C PHE A 436 -28.01 -52.71 48.45
N ASP A 437 -29.20 -53.08 48.93
CA ASP A 437 -30.47 -52.38 48.67
C ASP A 437 -30.41 -50.92 49.12
N LYS A 438 -29.73 -50.63 50.24
CA LYS A 438 -29.51 -49.26 50.70
C LYS A 438 -28.61 -48.48 49.74
N LYS A 439 -27.51 -49.08 49.27
CA LYS A 439 -26.56 -48.46 48.35
C LYS A 439 -27.13 -48.29 46.93
N GLU A 440 -27.92 -49.26 46.48
CA GLU A 440 -28.66 -49.19 45.22
C GLU A 440 -29.71 -48.08 45.26
N LYS A 441 -30.43 -47.92 46.38
CA LYS A 441 -31.35 -46.78 46.56
C LYS A 441 -30.61 -45.44 46.57
N GLU A 442 -29.49 -45.33 47.29
CA GLU A 442 -28.64 -44.12 47.29
C GLU A 442 -28.15 -43.79 45.87
N PHE A 443 -27.80 -44.80 45.08
CA PHE A 443 -27.39 -44.66 43.68
C PHE A 443 -28.54 -44.19 42.78
N LEU A 444 -29.70 -44.84 42.86
CA LEU A 444 -30.87 -44.45 42.09
C LEU A 444 -31.32 -43.03 42.46
N ASP A 445 -31.29 -42.65 43.74
CA ASP A 445 -31.66 -41.31 44.21
C ASP A 445 -30.74 -40.18 43.71
N MET A 446 -29.51 -40.52 43.26
CA MET A 446 -28.54 -39.57 42.71
C MET A 446 -28.62 -39.44 41.19
N TYR A 447 -28.98 -40.51 40.49
CA TYR A 447 -28.93 -40.58 39.02
C TYR A 447 -30.31 -40.75 38.35
N THR A 448 -31.39 -40.84 39.13
CA THR A 448 -32.76 -40.91 38.62
C THR A 448 -33.69 -39.92 39.31
N ILE A 449 -34.86 -39.69 38.72
CA ILE A 449 -35.90 -38.82 39.28
C ILE A 449 -36.65 -39.59 40.37
N ARG A 450 -36.87 -38.95 41.51
CA ARG A 450 -37.56 -39.58 42.63
C ARG A 450 -39.07 -39.59 42.39
N PRO A 451 -39.80 -40.62 42.83
CA PRO A 451 -41.26 -40.69 42.71
C PRO A 451 -41.98 -39.43 43.26
N ASN A 452 -41.50 -38.90 44.39
CA ASN A 452 -42.07 -37.71 45.02
C ASN A 452 -41.91 -36.44 44.15
N GLU A 453 -40.78 -36.31 43.46
CA GLU A 453 -40.51 -35.16 42.58
C GLU A 453 -41.35 -35.27 41.29
N TYR A 454 -41.57 -36.49 40.80
CA TYR A 454 -42.50 -36.75 39.71
C TYR A 454 -43.95 -36.39 40.08
N ASP A 455 -44.39 -36.73 41.28
CA ASP A 455 -45.73 -36.36 41.76
C ASP A 455 -45.88 -34.84 41.91
N GLU A 456 -44.83 -34.14 42.37
CA GLU A 456 -44.78 -32.67 42.44
C GLU A 456 -44.93 -32.04 41.04
N VAL A 457 -44.14 -32.48 40.06
CA VAL A 457 -44.24 -31.98 38.66
C VAL A 457 -45.58 -32.35 38.03
N SER A 458 -46.10 -33.55 38.28
CA SER A 458 -47.42 -34.00 37.79
C SER A 458 -48.56 -33.15 38.37
N SER A 459 -48.44 -32.73 39.63
CA SER A 459 -49.41 -31.83 40.26
C SER A 459 -49.40 -30.43 39.64
N LEU A 460 -48.23 -29.88 39.36
CA LEU A 460 -48.06 -28.58 38.70
C LEU A 460 -48.52 -28.64 37.22
N ALA A 461 -48.20 -29.72 36.52
CA ALA A 461 -48.63 -29.93 35.14
C ALA A 461 -50.16 -30.02 35.00
N LYS A 462 -50.86 -30.60 35.99
CA LYS A 462 -52.33 -30.64 36.00
C LYS A 462 -52.96 -29.24 36.10
N LEU A 463 -52.31 -28.30 36.77
CA LEU A 463 -52.78 -26.91 36.89
C LEU A 463 -52.63 -26.13 35.56
N CYS A 464 -51.66 -26.53 34.74
CA CYS A 464 -51.32 -25.84 33.48
C CYS A 464 -52.02 -26.44 32.25
N LYS A 465 -52.78 -27.52 32.42
CA LYS A 465 -53.35 -28.28 31.30
C LYS A 465 -54.53 -27.52 30.68
N SER A 466 -54.43 -27.20 29.38
CA SER A 466 -55.47 -26.59 28.55
C SER A 466 -55.87 -27.53 27.40
N GLU A 467 -56.94 -27.21 26.68
CA GLU A 467 -57.43 -28.02 25.54
C GLU A 467 -56.43 -28.10 24.38
N SER A 468 -55.50 -27.14 24.25
CA SER A 468 -54.50 -27.06 23.18
C SER A 468 -53.06 -27.37 23.62
N GLY A 469 -52.82 -27.68 24.89
CA GLY A 469 -51.47 -27.97 25.41
C GLY A 469 -51.28 -27.55 26.87
N PHE A 470 -50.02 -27.33 27.27
CA PHE A 470 -49.67 -26.78 28.58
C PHE A 470 -49.45 -25.27 28.47
N ASP A 471 -50.12 -24.51 29.32
CA ASP A 471 -50.03 -23.05 29.38
C ASP A 471 -49.36 -22.63 30.69
N LEU A 472 -48.11 -22.17 30.60
CA LEU A 472 -47.26 -21.85 31.75
C LEU A 472 -47.62 -20.51 32.39
N GLU A 473 -48.38 -19.65 31.70
CA GLU A 473 -48.82 -18.35 32.22
C GLU A 473 -49.86 -18.48 33.35
N LYS A 474 -50.39 -19.68 33.57
CA LYS A 474 -51.36 -20.00 34.63
C LYS A 474 -50.71 -20.36 35.97
N LEU A 475 -49.38 -20.54 36.00
CA LEU A 475 -48.63 -20.78 37.23
C LEU A 475 -48.37 -19.46 37.94
N ASP A 476 -48.44 -19.48 39.28
CA ASP A 476 -47.94 -18.37 40.08
C ASP A 476 -46.41 -18.25 39.97
N SER A 477 -45.85 -17.05 40.17
CA SER A 477 -44.41 -16.77 40.04
C SER A 477 -43.55 -17.73 40.88
N GLN A 478 -43.98 -18.04 42.11
CA GLN A 478 -43.26 -18.98 42.97
C GLN A 478 -43.32 -20.43 42.47
N GLN A 479 -44.42 -20.82 41.83
CA GLN A 479 -44.59 -22.16 41.26
C GLN A 479 -43.78 -22.32 39.98
N PHE A 480 -43.67 -21.24 39.19
CA PHE A 480 -42.83 -21.20 38.00
C PHE A 480 -41.34 -21.28 38.35
N ASP A 481 -40.87 -20.52 39.34
CA ASP A 481 -39.48 -20.59 39.81
C ASP A 481 -39.15 -21.98 40.39
N ARG A 482 -40.10 -22.57 41.11
CA ARG A 482 -39.96 -23.93 41.63
C ARG A 482 -39.86 -24.96 40.49
N LEU A 483 -40.65 -24.81 39.43
CA LEU A 483 -40.59 -25.66 38.24
C LEU A 483 -39.25 -25.52 37.51
N ASN A 484 -38.74 -24.30 37.34
CA ASN A 484 -37.42 -24.04 36.75
C ASN A 484 -36.29 -24.68 37.59
N THR A 485 -36.37 -24.55 38.91
CA THR A 485 -35.40 -25.19 39.82
C THR A 485 -35.43 -26.71 39.71
N LEU A 486 -36.62 -27.32 39.59
CA LEU A 486 -36.76 -28.76 39.37
C LEU A 486 -36.24 -29.18 37.99
N PHE A 487 -36.50 -28.37 36.96
CA PHE A 487 -36.00 -28.58 35.60
C PHE A 487 -34.47 -28.59 35.56
N ASP A 488 -33.82 -27.58 36.14
CA ASP A 488 -32.36 -27.51 36.21
C ASP A 488 -31.77 -28.69 37.02
N SER A 489 -32.39 -29.00 38.16
CA SER A 489 -31.97 -30.13 39.00
C SER A 489 -32.08 -31.48 38.28
N PHE A 490 -33.12 -31.69 37.47
CA PHE A 490 -33.28 -32.92 36.69
C PHE A 490 -32.26 -33.00 35.56
N ASN A 491 -32.04 -31.89 34.85
CA ASN A 491 -31.09 -31.84 33.75
C ASN A 491 -29.65 -32.05 34.25
N GLU A 492 -29.25 -31.46 35.37
CA GLU A 492 -27.95 -31.73 36.01
C GLU A 492 -27.83 -33.18 36.52
N ARG A 493 -28.90 -33.73 37.12
CA ARG A 493 -28.89 -35.12 37.61
C ARG A 493 -28.82 -36.14 36.49
N MET A 494 -29.52 -35.90 35.39
CA MET A 494 -29.57 -36.84 34.25
C MET A 494 -28.43 -36.60 33.25
N GLY A 495 -27.76 -35.45 33.31
CA GLY A 495 -26.72 -35.07 32.35
C GLY A 495 -27.27 -34.53 31.03
N TYR A 496 -28.51 -34.05 31.01
CA TYR A 496 -29.09 -33.42 29.82
C TYR A 496 -28.61 -31.97 29.71
N PHE A 497 -28.08 -31.63 28.54
CA PHE A 497 -27.70 -30.26 28.23
C PHE A 497 -28.88 -29.50 27.66
N VAL A 498 -29.25 -28.42 28.36
CA VAL A 498 -30.21 -27.43 27.88
C VAL A 498 -29.47 -26.11 27.71
N PRO A 499 -29.49 -25.50 26.52
CA PRO A 499 -28.87 -24.20 26.34
C PRO A 499 -29.61 -23.16 27.18
N ALA A 500 -28.90 -22.52 28.10
CA ALA A 500 -29.39 -21.31 28.73
C ALA A 500 -29.54 -20.23 27.65
N LEU A 501 -30.70 -19.58 27.60
CA LEU A 501 -30.87 -18.39 26.78
C LEU A 501 -29.85 -17.35 27.30
N PRO A 502 -28.92 -16.86 26.46
CA PRO A 502 -28.04 -15.81 26.90
C PRO A 502 -28.87 -14.58 27.24
N GLU A 503 -28.56 -13.90 28.34
CA GLU A 503 -29.02 -12.53 28.55
C GLU A 503 -28.48 -11.70 27.38
N VAL A 504 -29.34 -11.38 26.42
CA VAL A 504 -29.00 -10.51 25.29
C VAL A 504 -28.97 -9.09 25.84
N ALA A 505 -27.92 -8.75 26.58
CA ALA A 505 -27.64 -7.38 26.95
C ALA A 505 -27.10 -6.66 25.70
N GLY A 506 -28.00 -6.10 24.90
CA GLY A 506 -27.63 -5.25 23.78
C GLY A 506 -26.79 -4.07 24.27
N ALA A 507 -25.57 -3.91 23.77
CA ALA A 507 -24.74 -2.72 24.02
C ALA A 507 -25.37 -1.44 23.43
N TYR A 508 -26.33 -1.62 22.50
CA TYR A 508 -27.18 -0.58 21.94
C TYR A 508 -28.62 -1.08 21.93
N PRO A 509 -29.57 -0.40 22.59
CA PRO A 509 -30.97 -0.77 22.53
C PRO A 509 -31.50 -0.44 21.12
N ASP A 510 -31.87 -1.47 20.37
CA ASP A 510 -32.60 -1.32 19.11
C ASP A 510 -34.03 -1.83 19.36
N PRO A 511 -35.05 -0.96 19.30
CA PRO A 511 -36.42 -1.33 19.63
C PRO A 511 -36.99 -2.45 18.74
N PHE A 512 -36.44 -2.68 17.55
CA PHE A 512 -36.86 -3.80 16.71
C PHE A 512 -36.21 -5.12 17.10
N VAL A 513 -34.95 -5.09 17.53
CA VAL A 513 -34.24 -6.29 18.00
C VAL A 513 -34.74 -6.67 19.40
N ASP A 514 -34.91 -5.69 20.27
CA ASP A 514 -35.38 -5.89 21.65
C ASP A 514 -36.84 -6.35 21.72
N GLN A 515 -37.65 -6.09 20.68
CA GLN A 515 -39.00 -6.66 20.54
C GLN A 515 -39.00 -8.10 20.00
N GLN A 516 -37.94 -8.51 19.29
CA GLN A 516 -37.83 -9.85 18.70
C GLN A 516 -37.20 -10.87 19.65
N VAL A 517 -36.32 -10.42 20.54
CA VAL A 517 -35.74 -11.20 21.64
C VAL A 517 -36.79 -11.38 22.73
#